data_AF-F7NYV2-F1
#
_entry.id   AF-F7NYV2-F1
#
_cell.length_a   1.000
_cell.length_b   1.000
_cell.length_c   1.000
_cell.angle_alpha   90.00
_cell.angle_beta   90.00
_cell.angle_gamma   90.00
#
_symmetry.space_group_name_H-M   'P 1'
#
loop_
_entity.id
_entity.type
_entity.pdbx_description
1 polymer ?
#
loop_
_entity_poly.entity_id
_entity_poly.type
_entity_poly.pdbx_seq_one_letter_code
_entity_poly.pdbx_strand_id
1 'polypeptide(L)'
;MDRIICTSVNDAYVMDAWGKAHNPTDIVFLADGADKFAKAIGLDADTGDFGGARSKRYAMVVDNAVVIALNIDEPKQFEVSKSEVMLELV
;
A
#
# COMPACT_ATOMS: atom_id res chain seq x y z
N MET A 1 3.00 -7.26 15.91
CA MET A 1 2.98 -7.08 14.45
C MET A 1 3.96 -8.04 13.82
N ASP A 2 3.50 -8.89 12.92
CA ASP A 2 4.37 -9.90 12.31
C ASP A 2 5.15 -9.37 11.12
N ARG A 3 4.56 -8.48 10.30
CA ARG A 3 5.19 -7.88 9.12
C ARG A 3 4.58 -6.50 8.82
N ILE A 4 5.40 -5.58 8.30
CA ILE A 4 4.93 -4.36 7.62
C ILE A 4 5.09 -4.57 6.12
N ILE A 5 4.04 -4.31 5.35
CA ILE A 5 4.02 -4.54 3.91
C ILE A 5 3.73 -3.22 3.19
N CYS A 6 4.62 -2.84 2.28
CA CYS A 6 4.38 -1.77 1.31
C CYS A 6 3.96 -2.40 -0.02
N THR A 7 2.69 -2.25 -0.39
CA THR A 7 2.17 -2.77 -1.66
C THR A 7 1.94 -1.64 -2.67
N SER A 8 2.22 -1.90 -3.94
CA SER A 8 1.94 -0.97 -5.05
C SER A 8 1.63 -1.72 -6.34
N VAL A 9 0.86 -1.07 -7.22
CA VAL A 9 0.66 -1.51 -8.61
C VAL A 9 1.90 -1.16 -9.44
N ASN A 10 2.94 -1.95 -9.22
CA ASN A 10 4.24 -1.90 -9.88
C ASN A 10 4.75 -3.34 -10.07
N ASP A 11 5.66 -3.55 -11.01
CA ASP A 11 6.33 -4.83 -11.15
C ASP A 11 7.35 -5.08 -10.02
N ALA A 12 7.75 -6.34 -9.87
CA ALA A 12 8.65 -6.77 -8.80
C ALA A 12 10.05 -6.15 -8.88
N TYR A 13 10.55 -5.82 -10.08
CA TYR A 13 11.88 -5.22 -10.23
C TYR A 13 11.87 -3.77 -9.76
N VAL A 14 10.82 -3.02 -10.07
CA VAL A 14 10.65 -1.64 -9.57
C VAL A 14 10.46 -1.63 -8.06
N MET A 15 9.64 -2.54 -7.51
CA MET A 15 9.44 -2.62 -6.07
C MET A 15 10.71 -3.02 -5.30
N ASP A 16 11.51 -3.95 -5.84
CA ASP A 16 12.80 -4.35 -5.27
C ASP A 16 13.82 -3.19 -5.30
N ALA A 17 13.93 -2.50 -6.44
CA ALA A 17 14.80 -1.33 -6.56
C ALA A 17 14.37 -0.19 -5.61
N TRP A 18 13.06 0.04 -5.47
CA TRP A 18 12.54 1.07 -4.58
C TRP A 18 12.78 0.75 -3.11
N GLY A 19 12.59 -0.51 -2.72
CA GLY A 19 12.97 -0.99 -1.39
C GLY A 19 14.46 -0.78 -1.12
N LYS A 20 15.34 -1.24 -2.02
CA LYS A 20 16.81 -1.04 -1.88
C LYS A 20 17.21 0.43 -1.77
N ALA A 21 16.55 1.32 -2.48
CA ALA A 21 16.84 2.76 -2.43
C ALA A 21 16.50 3.40 -1.07
N HIS A 22 15.52 2.86 -0.34
CA HIS A 22 15.13 3.33 0.99
C HIS A 22 15.73 2.52 2.15
N ASN A 23 16.39 1.41 1.83
CA ASN A 23 17.10 0.54 2.77
C ASN A 23 16.28 0.16 4.03
N PRO A 24 15.05 -0.37 3.86
CA PRO A 24 14.17 -0.75 4.96
C PRO A 24 14.76 -1.92 5.75
N THR A 25 14.63 -1.89 7.08
CA THR A 25 15.02 -3.03 7.92
C THR A 25 13.89 -4.05 8.05
N ASP A 26 12.63 -3.59 8.10
CA ASP A 26 11.48 -4.42 8.52
C ASP A 26 10.24 -4.27 7.62
N ILE A 27 10.41 -3.75 6.40
CA ILE A 27 9.33 -3.53 5.44
C ILE A 27 9.48 -4.48 4.24
N VAL A 28 8.44 -5.26 3.97
CA VAL A 28 8.35 -6.09 2.76
C VAL A 28 7.71 -5.26 1.65
N PHE A 29 8.42 -5.11 0.53
CA PHE A 29 7.89 -4.44 -0.67
C PHE A 29 7.22 -5.48 -1.56
N LEU A 30 5.89 -5.41 -1.66
CA LEU A 30 5.06 -6.34 -2.41
C LEU A 30 4.59 -5.71 -3.73
N ALA A 31 4.82 -6.41 -4.84
CA ALA A 31 4.41 -5.98 -6.16
C ALA A 31 3.02 -6.54 -6.53
N ASP A 32 2.07 -5.65 -6.83
CA ASP A 32 0.78 -5.98 -7.45
C ASP A 32 0.77 -5.50 -8.92
N GLY A 33 1.74 -5.95 -9.71
CA GLY A 33 1.94 -5.44 -11.08
C GLY A 33 0.78 -5.68 -12.05
N ALA A 34 -0.18 -6.53 -11.71
CA ALA A 34 -1.38 -6.79 -12.49
C ALA A 34 -2.65 -6.14 -11.91
N ASP A 35 -2.53 -5.31 -10.86
CA ASP A 35 -3.64 -4.63 -10.18
C ASP A 35 -4.72 -5.61 -9.69
N LYS A 36 -4.34 -6.86 -9.40
CA LYS A 36 -5.30 -7.92 -9.04
C LYS A 36 -5.73 -7.75 -7.59
N PHE A 37 -4.78 -7.44 -6.71
CA PHE A 37 -5.08 -7.26 -5.31
C PHE A 37 -5.83 -5.95 -5.09
N ALA A 38 -5.34 -4.83 -5.62
CA ALA A 38 -5.97 -3.53 -5.49
C ALA A 38 -7.42 -3.52 -6.02
N LYS A 39 -7.70 -4.15 -7.17
CA LYS A 39 -9.08 -4.37 -7.65
C LYS A 39 -9.92 -5.26 -6.74
N ALA A 40 -9.34 -6.36 -6.23
CA ALA A 40 -10.08 -7.29 -5.39
C ALA A 40 -10.59 -6.64 -4.09
N ILE A 41 -9.88 -5.63 -3.59
CA ILE A 41 -10.25 -4.89 -2.38
C ILE A 41 -10.92 -3.53 -2.66
N GLY A 42 -11.17 -3.20 -3.93
CA GLY A 42 -11.80 -1.92 -4.35
C GLY A 42 -10.95 -0.67 -4.11
N LEU A 43 -9.63 -0.86 -3.99
CA LEU A 43 -8.64 0.20 -3.79
C LEU A 43 -7.82 0.46 -5.06
N ASP A 44 -8.34 0.08 -6.22
CA ASP A 44 -7.84 0.51 -7.52
C ASP A 44 -8.23 1.97 -7.80
N ALA A 45 -7.39 2.65 -8.59
CA ALA A 45 -7.56 4.01 -9.04
C ALA A 45 -7.01 4.15 -10.46
N ASP A 46 -7.78 4.78 -11.35
CA ASP A 46 -7.30 5.15 -12.67
C ASP A 46 -6.69 6.55 -12.61
N THR A 47 -5.39 6.63 -12.91
CA THR A 47 -4.64 7.89 -12.96
C THR A 47 -4.49 8.44 -14.38
N GLY A 48 -5.16 7.82 -15.37
CA GLY A 48 -5.11 8.22 -16.77
C GLY A 48 -3.70 8.14 -17.35
N ASP A 49 -3.37 9.02 -18.29
CA ASP A 49 -2.09 9.03 -19.01
C ASP A 49 -0.86 9.23 -18.11
N PHE A 50 -1.04 9.71 -16.87
CA PHE A 50 0.06 9.90 -15.93
C PHE A 50 0.64 8.57 -15.44
N GLY A 51 -0.20 7.55 -15.23
CA GLY A 51 0.24 6.35 -14.54
C GLY A 51 -0.63 5.11 -14.73
N GLY A 52 -1.71 5.19 -15.51
CA GLY A 52 -2.68 4.12 -15.73
C GLY A 52 -3.35 3.66 -14.44
N ALA A 53 -3.65 2.37 -14.36
CA ALA A 53 -4.18 1.73 -13.17
C ALA A 53 -3.15 1.74 -12.03
N ARG A 54 -3.54 2.25 -10.87
CA ARG A 54 -2.73 2.35 -9.65
C ARG A 54 -3.55 1.95 -8.43
N SER A 55 -2.88 1.77 -7.30
CA SER A 55 -3.58 1.65 -6.03
C SER A 55 -3.83 3.03 -5.41
N LYS A 56 -4.98 3.20 -4.76
CA LYS A 56 -5.22 4.33 -3.85
C LYS A 56 -4.18 4.32 -2.73
N ARG A 57 -4.00 5.45 -2.07
CA ARG A 57 -3.19 5.53 -0.86
C ARG A 57 -4.03 5.10 0.34
N TYR A 58 -3.59 4.08 1.07
CA TYR A 58 -4.26 3.60 2.27
C TYR A 58 -3.25 2.94 3.20
N ALA A 59 -3.69 2.73 4.44
CA ALA A 59 -3.04 1.84 5.39
C ALA A 59 -4.10 0.97 6.05
N MET A 60 -3.77 -0.29 6.32
CA MET A 60 -4.69 -1.24 6.93
C MET A 60 -3.98 -2.08 7.98
N VAL A 61 -4.73 -2.45 9.02
CA VAL A 61 -4.30 -3.46 10.00
C VAL A 61 -5.09 -4.74 9.71
N VAL A 62 -4.36 -5.83 9.53
CA VAL A 62 -4.92 -7.15 9.22
C VAL A 62 -4.51 -8.11 10.32
N ASP A 63 -5.49 -8.74 10.97
CA ASP A 63 -5.30 -9.78 11.96
C ASP A 63 -6.01 -11.06 11.47
N ASN A 64 -5.27 -12.16 11.35
CA ASN A 64 -5.79 -13.45 10.90
C ASN A 64 -6.65 -13.38 9.62
N ALA A 65 -6.14 -12.66 8.61
CA ALA A 65 -6.82 -12.38 7.33
C ALA A 65 -8.13 -11.56 7.43
N VAL A 66 -8.41 -10.96 8.59
CA VAL A 66 -9.51 -10.01 8.81
C VAL A 66 -8.95 -8.60 8.89
N VAL A 67 -9.52 -7.68 8.12
CA VAL A 67 -9.18 -6.26 8.19
C VAL A 67 -9.86 -5.67 9.42
N ILE A 68 -9.08 -5.23 10.40
CA ILE A 68 -9.59 -4.64 11.66
C ILE A 68 -9.56 -3.10 11.63
N ALA A 69 -8.74 -2.51 10.77
CA ALA A 69 -8.73 -1.09 10.47
C ALA A 69 -8.33 -0.85 9.01
N LEU A 70 -8.97 0.11 8.36
CA LEU A 70 -8.67 0.53 6.99
C LEU A 70 -8.83 2.05 6.87
N ASN A 71 -7.72 2.73 6.66
CA ASN A 71 -7.65 4.17 6.48
C ASN A 71 -7.28 4.47 5.04
N ILE A 72 -8.19 5.09 4.30
CA ILE A 72 -8.00 5.44 2.88
C ILE A 72 -7.87 6.96 2.80
N ASP A 73 -6.79 7.44 2.19
CA ASP A 73 -6.61 8.87 1.96
C ASP A 73 -7.47 9.34 0.79
N GLU A 74 -8.00 10.55 0.92
CA GLU A 74 -8.62 11.27 -0.18
C GLU A 74 -7.59 11.59 -1.29
N PRO A 75 -8.03 11.80 -2.54
CA PRO A 75 -7.14 12.11 -3.64
C PRO A 75 -6.23 13.30 -3.32
N LYS A 76 -4.92 13.12 -3.55
CA LYS A 76 -3.85 14.12 -3.30
C LYS A 76 -3.64 14.47 -1.82
N GLN A 77 -4.16 13.67 -0.90
CA GLN A 77 -3.90 13.82 0.53
C GLN A 77 -2.97 12.71 1.05
N PHE A 78 -2.41 12.96 2.23
CA PHE A 78 -1.68 12.00 3.03
C PHE A 78 -1.94 12.37 4.49
N GLU A 79 -3.00 11.83 5.08
CA GLU A 79 -3.44 12.21 6.42
C GLU A 79 -3.73 10.98 7.28
N VAL A 80 -4.63 10.10 6.82
CA VAL A 80 -5.12 8.98 7.64
C VAL A 80 -4.29 7.70 7.46
N SER A 81 -3.51 7.60 6.38
CA SER A 81 -2.60 6.45 6.15
C SER A 81 -1.21 6.61 6.77
N LYS A 82 -0.95 7.72 7.49
CA LYS A 82 0.33 8.00 8.15
C LYS A 82 0.67 6.96 9.21
N SER A 83 1.95 6.66 9.38
CA SER A 83 2.44 5.72 10.39
C SER A 83 1.99 6.08 11.81
N GLU A 84 1.99 7.37 12.14
CA GLU A 84 1.59 7.90 13.44
C GLU A 84 0.13 7.57 13.74
N VAL A 85 -0.76 7.73 12.76
CA VAL A 85 -2.19 7.37 12.88
C VAL A 85 -2.34 5.87 13.06
N MET A 86 -1.58 5.07 12.32
CA MET A 86 -1.65 3.62 12.41
C MET A 86 -1.13 3.08 13.74
N LEU A 87 -0.13 3.75 14.35
CA LEU A 87 0.41 3.38 15.66
C LEU A 87 -0.59 3.60 16.80
N GLU A 88 -1.54 4.52 16.67
CA GLU A 88 -2.60 4.74 17.66
C GLU A 88 -3.67 3.63 17.64
N LEU A 89 -3.71 2.82 16.57
CA LEU A 89 -4.72 1.78 16.37
C LEU A 89 -4.27 0.38 16.85
N VAL A 90 -3.01 0.23 17.26
CA VAL A 90 -2.36 -1.07 17.55
C VAL A 90 -1.71 -1.14 18.91
#